data_AF-A0A820E5F0-F1
#
_entry.id   AF-A0A820E5F0-F1
#
_cell.length_a   1.000
_cell.length_b   1.000
_cell.length_c   1.000
_cell.angle_alpha   90.00
_cell.angle_beta   90.00
_cell.angle_gamma   90.00
#
_symmetry.space_group_name_H-M   'P 1'
#
loop_
_entity.id
_entity.type
_entity.pdbx_description
1 polymer ?
#
loop_
_entity_poly.entity_id
_entity_poly.type
_entity_poly.pdbx_seq_one_letter_code
_entity_poly.pdbx_strand_id
1 'polypeptide(L)'
;QFGQNTTKFTGYIPELIELLRKKIGFIPNIDIAPSNQTYIGLIQAVANGDYDIVIGDVIITAMRRESVGFSNAIFDNSLRIIMRKTPDVSIDLLSFLKPFSQRKYNEKLQNRSILSQITMSIWYSFGNIVGYGVGFHVRTAAGRLVAVGLYMLSLILVASYTANLASDLTISKSKDIISSIEDIKNGKISFNRIGVFIGTASEDYYLREISSDNKSYYPLKTRQGLYDS
;
A
#
# COMPACT_ATOMS: atom_id res chain seq x y z
N GLN A 1 48.68 8.10 25.03
CA GLN A 1 47.33 8.56 25.40
C GLN A 1 46.36 7.49 24.95
N PHE A 2 45.83 6.68 25.87
CA PHE A 2 44.89 5.61 25.56
C PHE A 2 43.54 6.25 25.25
N GLY A 3 43.14 6.24 23.97
CA GLY A 3 41.83 6.69 23.54
C GLY A 3 40.75 5.79 24.12
N GLN A 4 40.02 6.29 25.11
CA GLN A 4 38.81 5.62 25.58
C GLN A 4 37.77 5.71 24.46
N ASN A 5 37.51 4.59 23.78
CA ASN A 5 36.35 4.43 22.90
C ASN A 5 35.09 4.54 23.78
N THR A 6 34.62 5.75 24.01
CA THR A 6 33.33 5.99 24.63
C THR A 6 32.27 5.75 23.57
N THR A 7 31.60 4.60 23.65
CA THR A 7 30.39 4.33 22.88
C THR A 7 29.32 5.32 23.31
N LYS A 8 29.24 6.44 22.59
CA LYS A 8 28.20 7.44 22.79
C LYS A 8 26.88 6.89 22.27
N PHE A 9 25.94 6.64 23.16
CA PHE A 9 24.57 6.32 22.78
C PHE A 9 23.93 7.53 22.10
N THR A 10 23.33 7.31 20.93
CA THR A 10 22.64 8.35 20.15
C THR A 10 21.21 7.91 19.86
N GLY A 11 20.34 8.88 19.61
CA GLY A 11 18.92 8.66 19.32
C GLY A 11 18.01 9.27 20.37
N TYR A 12 16.71 9.03 20.21
CA TYR A 12 15.68 9.69 21.01
C TYR A 12 15.79 9.41 22.52
N ILE A 13 16.03 8.15 22.91
CA ILE A 13 16.05 7.74 24.32
C ILE A 13 17.29 8.29 25.06
N PRO A 14 18.53 8.16 24.55
CA PRO A 14 19.70 8.79 25.16
C PRO A 14 19.56 10.32 25.32
N GLU A 15 19.04 11.00 24.29
CA GLU A 15 18.81 12.45 24.34
C GLU A 15 17.75 12.83 25.38
N LEU A 16 16.68 12.05 25.50
CA LEU A 16 15.66 12.23 26.54
C LEU A 16 16.25 12.09 27.94
N ILE A 17 17.10 11.08 28.16
CA ILE A 17 17.78 10.87 29.45
C ILE A 17 18.72 12.03 29.77
N GLU A 18 19.46 12.56 28.79
CA GLU A 18 20.33 13.72 28.96
C GLU A 18 19.52 14.98 29.35
N LEU A 19 18.36 15.18 28.73
CA LEU A 19 17.45 16.28 29.07
C LEU A 19 16.87 16.14 30.49
N LEU A 20 16.51 14.92 30.89
CA LEU A 20 16.07 14.64 32.26
C LEU A 20 17.20 14.93 33.26
N ARG A 21 18.42 14.47 32.98
CA ARG A 21 19.60 14.77 33.81
C ARG A 21 19.80 16.28 33.99
N LYS A 22 19.69 17.05 32.91
CA LYS A 22 19.86 18.52 32.95
C LYS A 22 18.74 19.23 33.71
N LYS A 23 17.49 18.78 33.58
CA LYS A 23 16.31 19.49 34.09
C LYS A 23 15.97 19.15 35.54
N ILE A 24 16.13 17.89 35.94
CA ILE A 24 15.74 17.40 37.28
C ILE A 24 16.93 16.88 38.10
N GLY A 25 18.16 16.95 37.58
CA GLY A 25 19.35 16.48 38.29
C GLY A 25 19.45 14.96 38.41
N PHE A 26 18.73 14.22 37.56
CA PHE A 26 18.70 12.76 37.56
C PHE A 26 20.06 12.18 37.14
N ILE A 27 20.63 11.27 37.96
CA ILE A 27 21.89 10.58 37.68
C ILE A 27 21.57 9.13 37.33
N PRO A 28 21.48 8.78 36.04
CA PRO A 28 21.16 7.41 35.61
C PRO A 28 22.39 6.49 35.65
N ASN A 29 22.18 5.25 36.08
CA ASN A 29 23.01 4.12 35.67
C ASN A 29 22.26 3.37 34.55
N ILE A 30 22.85 3.30 33.34
CA ILE A 30 22.17 2.82 32.14
C ILE A 30 22.70 1.44 31.77
N ASP A 31 21.84 0.43 31.85
CA ASP A 31 22.09 -0.90 31.33
C ASP A 31 21.27 -1.15 30.08
N ILE A 32 21.88 -1.77 29.07
CA ILE A 32 21.19 -2.14 27.82
C ILE A 32 20.57 -3.52 28.00
N ALA A 33 19.27 -3.61 27.76
CA ALA A 33 18.58 -4.89 27.72
C ALA A 33 19.18 -5.80 26.64
N PRO A 34 19.60 -7.04 26.96
CA PRO A 34 20.11 -7.98 25.97
C PRO A 34 19.03 -8.34 24.95
N SER A 35 19.43 -8.59 23.70
CA SER A 35 18.53 -8.87 22.57
C SER A 35 17.62 -10.09 22.75
N ASN A 36 17.92 -10.95 23.74
CA ASN A 36 17.15 -12.16 24.04
C ASN A 36 16.09 -11.94 25.14
N GLN A 37 16.02 -10.76 25.74
CA GLN A 37 15.06 -10.48 26.80
C GLN A 37 13.69 -10.13 26.20
N THR A 38 12.63 -10.72 26.76
CA THR A 38 11.26 -10.41 26.36
C THR A 38 10.75 -9.16 27.10
N TYR A 39 9.77 -8.46 26.52
CA TYR A 39 9.11 -7.36 27.22
C TYR A 39 8.49 -7.80 28.55
N ILE A 40 7.99 -9.03 28.63
CA ILE A 40 7.46 -9.59 29.88
C ILE A 40 8.57 -9.63 30.93
N GLY A 41 9.76 -10.13 30.57
CA GLY A 41 10.90 -10.15 31.47
C GLY A 41 11.37 -8.75 31.89
N LEU A 42 11.30 -7.76 31.00
CA LEU A 42 11.64 -6.37 31.35
C LEU A 42 10.67 -5.76 32.36
N ILE A 43 9.36 -5.99 32.17
CA ILE A 43 8.33 -5.51 33.10
C ILE A 43 8.46 -6.22 34.45
N GLN A 44 8.72 -7.54 34.44
CA GLN A 44 8.94 -8.31 35.66
C GLN A 44 10.19 -7.85 36.43
N ALA A 45 11.27 -7.51 35.74
CA ALA A 45 12.49 -7.02 36.40
C ALA A 45 12.24 -5.69 37.12
N VAL A 46 11.38 -4.81 36.58
CA VAL A 46 10.93 -3.60 37.28
C VAL A 46 10.01 -3.94 38.46
N ALA A 47 9.07 -4.86 38.26
CA ALA A 47 8.15 -5.29 39.32
C ALA A 47 8.88 -5.93 40.51
N ASN A 48 9.97 -6.65 40.26
CA ASN A 48 10.81 -7.29 41.27
C ASN A 48 11.76 -6.30 41.98
N GLY A 49 11.92 -5.09 41.45
CA GLY A 49 12.87 -4.10 41.96
C GLY A 49 14.32 -4.31 41.51
N ASP A 50 14.56 -5.14 40.49
CA ASP A 50 15.90 -5.31 39.90
C ASP A 50 16.33 -4.05 39.13
N TYR A 51 15.35 -3.33 38.56
CA TYR A 51 15.55 -2.05 37.89
C TYR A 51 14.48 -1.04 38.36
N ASP A 52 14.90 0.20 38.63
CA ASP A 52 13.97 1.25 39.04
C ASP A 52 13.07 1.73 37.88
N ILE A 53 13.64 1.82 36.67
CA ILE A 53 12.98 2.39 35.50
C ILE A 53 13.43 1.64 34.25
N VAL A 54 12.45 1.25 33.43
CA VAL A 54 12.68 0.84 32.03
C VAL A 54 12.25 1.97 31.10
N ILE A 55 13.15 2.39 30.22
CA ILE A 55 12.89 3.42 29.21
C ILE A 55 13.13 2.78 27.84
N GLY A 56 12.07 2.72 27.02
CA GLY A 56 12.14 2.09 25.69
C GLY A 56 10.80 2.12 24.98
N ASP A 57 10.69 1.33 23.92
CA ASP A 57 9.46 1.13 23.14
C ASP A 57 8.48 0.20 23.85
N VAL A 58 8.07 0.57 25.06
CA VAL A 58 7.15 -0.20 25.90
C VAL A 58 5.73 0.30 25.70
N ILE A 59 4.86 -0.57 25.19
CA ILE A 59 3.43 -0.31 25.06
C ILE A 59 2.75 -0.50 26.43
N ILE A 60 1.97 0.52 26.82
CA ILE A 60 1.13 0.50 28.03
C ILE A 60 -0.09 -0.37 27.75
N THR A 61 -0.22 -1.48 28.49
CA THR A 61 -1.39 -2.37 28.44
C THR A 61 -2.02 -2.48 29.83
N ALA A 62 -3.29 -2.88 29.90
CA ALA A 62 -3.99 -3.05 31.18
C ALA A 62 -3.25 -4.03 32.11
N MET A 63 -2.87 -5.21 31.58
CA MET A 63 -2.15 -6.24 32.35
C MET A 63 -0.80 -5.74 32.89
N ARG A 64 -0.06 -4.94 32.11
CA ARG A 64 1.23 -4.40 32.57
C ARG A 64 1.04 -3.31 33.63
N ARG A 65 -0.01 -2.49 33.50
CA ARG A 65 -0.32 -1.40 34.43
C ARG A 65 -0.76 -1.89 35.81
N GLU A 66 -1.27 -3.13 35.90
CA GLU A 66 -1.53 -3.79 37.18
C GLU A 66 -0.25 -4.21 37.92
N SER A 67 0.82 -4.50 37.18
CA SER A 67 2.09 -4.99 37.75
C SER A 67 3.08 -3.85 38.03
N VAL A 68 3.13 -2.81 37.20
CA VAL A 68 4.07 -1.69 37.34
C VAL A 68 3.41 -0.35 37.03
N GLY A 69 3.95 0.72 37.64
CA GLY A 69 3.55 2.09 37.33
C GLY A 69 4.05 2.56 35.97
N PHE A 70 3.22 3.30 35.23
CA PHE A 70 3.59 3.95 33.96
C PHE A 70 3.39 5.46 34.05
N SER A 71 4.28 6.21 33.40
CA SER A 71 4.10 7.63 33.14
C SER A 71 2.99 7.86 32.10
N ASN A 72 2.71 9.14 31.82
CA ASN A 72 1.88 9.51 30.67
C ASN A 72 2.57 9.07 29.38
N ALA A 73 1.78 8.57 28.43
CA ALA A 73 2.29 8.20 27.12
C ALA A 73 2.94 9.41 26.45
N ILE A 74 4.17 9.23 26.00
CA ILE A 74 4.93 10.25 25.25
C ILE A 74 4.70 10.14 23.74
N PHE A 75 4.12 9.01 23.28
CA PHE A 75 3.79 8.74 21.88
C PHE A 75 2.38 8.16 21.78
N ASP A 76 1.58 8.74 20.89
CA ASP A 76 0.29 8.17 20.48
C ASP A 76 0.53 7.09 19.42
N ASN A 77 0.74 5.86 19.90
CA ASN A 77 0.92 4.71 19.03
C ASN A 77 -0.44 4.19 18.53
N SER A 78 -0.58 4.11 17.21
CA SER A 78 -1.66 3.38 16.53
C SER A 78 -1.11 2.06 15.99
N LEU A 79 -1.89 0.98 16.09
CA LEU A 79 -1.56 -0.26 15.40
C LEU A 79 -1.58 0.00 13.89
N ARG A 80 -0.50 -0.36 13.21
CA ARG A 80 -0.36 -0.18 11.76
C ARG A 80 -0.02 -1.52 11.11
N ILE A 81 -0.58 -1.72 9.93
CA ILE A 81 -0.25 -2.86 9.07
C ILE A 81 0.80 -2.38 8.08
N ILE A 82 1.87 -3.15 7.95
CA ILE A 82 2.92 -2.93 6.96
C ILE A 82 2.82 -4.05 5.94
N MET A 83 2.78 -3.70 4.66
CA MET A 83 2.75 -4.66 3.56
C MET A 83 3.77 -4.27 2.49
N ARG A 84 4.26 -5.26 1.75
CA ARG A 84 5.12 -5.01 0.60
C ARG A 84 4.35 -4.20 -0.44
N LYS A 85 4.94 -3.11 -0.94
CA LYS A 85 4.37 -2.37 -2.06
C LYS A 85 4.18 -3.33 -3.23
N THR A 86 2.94 -3.50 -3.69
CA THR A 86 2.68 -4.24 -4.92
C THR A 86 3.26 -3.47 -6.10
N PRO A 87 3.87 -4.14 -7.08
CA PRO A 87 4.30 -3.48 -8.30
C PRO A 87 3.09 -2.81 -8.93
N ASP A 88 3.21 -1.52 -9.25
CA ASP A 88 2.19 -0.79 -9.97
C ASP A 88 1.96 -1.50 -11.30
N VAL A 89 0.74 -2.01 -11.54
CA VAL A 89 0.40 -2.61 -12.83
C VAL A 89 0.41 -1.47 -13.85
N SER A 90 1.48 -1.38 -14.64
CA SER A 90 1.56 -0.42 -15.73
C SER A 90 0.55 -0.82 -16.80
N ILE A 91 -0.53 -0.05 -16.90
CA ILE A 91 -1.45 -0.19 -18.03
C ILE A 91 -0.73 0.33 -19.27
N ASP A 92 -0.43 -0.57 -20.19
CA ASP A 92 -0.03 -0.20 -21.54
C ASP A 92 -1.25 0.36 -22.28
N LEU A 93 -1.36 1.69 -22.34
CA LEU A 93 -2.44 2.42 -23.02
C LEU A 93 -2.57 2.05 -24.51
N LEU A 94 -1.49 1.51 -25.09
CA LEU A 94 -1.44 1.08 -26.49
C LEU A 94 -1.57 -0.44 -26.63
N SER A 95 -1.96 -1.15 -25.58
CA SER A 95 -2.23 -2.59 -25.64
C SER A 95 -3.30 -2.95 -26.68
N PHE A 96 -4.27 -2.06 -26.92
CA PHE A 96 -5.24 -2.18 -28.01
C PHE A 96 -4.61 -2.12 -29.41
N LEU A 97 -3.42 -1.51 -29.55
CA LEU A 97 -2.68 -1.45 -30.82
C LEU A 97 -1.80 -2.68 -31.07
N LYS A 98 -1.64 -3.59 -30.10
CA LYS A 98 -0.91 -4.86 -30.27
C LYS A 98 -1.34 -5.68 -31.50
N PRO A 99 -2.63 -5.82 -31.85
CA PRO A 99 -3.03 -6.46 -33.11
C PRO A 99 -2.49 -5.77 -34.38
N PHE A 100 -2.25 -4.45 -34.37
CA PHE A 100 -1.60 -3.77 -35.50
C PHE A 100 -0.10 -4.07 -35.60
N SER A 101 0.55 -4.43 -34.48
CA SER A 101 1.95 -4.88 -34.45
C SER A 101 2.13 -6.27 -35.09
N GLN A 102 1.11 -7.14 -34.99
CA GLN A 102 1.11 -8.47 -35.62
C GLN A 102 1.13 -8.42 -37.17
N ARG A 103 0.93 -7.24 -37.77
CA ARG A 103 1.07 -7.00 -39.20
C ARG A 103 2.43 -7.41 -39.77
N LYS A 104 3.50 -7.40 -38.96
CA LYS A 104 4.85 -7.81 -39.38
C LYS A 104 4.89 -9.26 -39.89
N TYR A 105 3.96 -10.11 -39.45
CA TYR A 105 3.90 -11.55 -39.78
C TYR A 105 2.85 -11.90 -40.85
N ASN A 106 2.20 -10.91 -41.45
CA ASN A 106 1.11 -11.14 -42.39
C ASN A 106 1.50 -10.62 -43.78
N GLU A 107 1.96 -11.53 -44.65
CA GLU A 107 2.56 -11.22 -45.97
C GLU A 107 1.61 -10.39 -46.87
N LYS A 108 0.29 -10.60 -46.74
CA LYS A 108 -0.75 -9.86 -47.48
C LYS A 108 -0.84 -8.37 -47.10
N LEU A 109 -0.39 -7.99 -45.90
CA LEU A 109 -0.42 -6.62 -45.38
C LEU A 109 0.94 -5.90 -45.49
N GLN A 110 2.01 -6.62 -45.83
CA GLN A 110 3.38 -6.08 -45.87
C GLN A 110 3.61 -5.18 -47.09
N ASN A 111 2.96 -5.50 -48.22
CA ASN A 111 3.20 -4.87 -49.52
C ASN A 111 2.43 -3.56 -49.78
N ARG A 112 1.83 -2.96 -48.75
CA ARG A 112 1.06 -1.70 -48.87
C ARG A 112 1.59 -0.66 -47.88
N SER A 113 1.82 0.56 -48.34
CA SER A 113 2.31 1.65 -47.47
C SER A 113 1.38 1.85 -46.27
N ILE A 114 1.98 1.90 -45.06
CA ILE A 114 1.27 2.13 -43.78
C ILE A 114 0.55 3.47 -43.82
N LEU A 115 1.24 4.51 -44.33
CA LEU A 115 0.69 5.85 -44.47
C LEU A 115 -0.50 5.86 -45.42
N SER A 116 -0.43 5.17 -46.57
CA SER A 116 -1.54 5.14 -47.53
C SER A 116 -2.80 4.49 -46.95
N GLN A 117 -2.67 3.45 -46.12
CA GLN A 117 -3.83 2.80 -45.49
C GLN A 117 -4.39 3.59 -44.32
N ILE A 118 -3.54 4.18 -43.48
CA ILE A 118 -4.00 5.06 -42.40
C ILE A 118 -4.68 6.29 -43.00
N THR A 119 -4.08 6.91 -44.01
CA THR A 119 -4.68 8.03 -44.74
C THR A 119 -5.99 7.63 -45.40
N MET A 120 -6.10 6.46 -46.03
CA MET A 120 -7.36 5.99 -46.62
C MET A 120 -8.42 5.64 -45.58
N SER A 121 -8.05 5.03 -44.44
CA SER A 121 -8.99 4.71 -43.36
C SER A 121 -9.45 5.96 -42.61
N ILE A 122 -8.56 6.92 -42.38
CA ILE A 122 -8.89 8.24 -41.83
C ILE A 122 -9.77 9.00 -42.83
N TRP A 123 -9.40 9.03 -44.11
CA TRP A 123 -10.19 9.66 -45.17
C TRP A 123 -11.59 9.03 -45.31
N TYR A 124 -11.69 7.70 -45.24
CA TYR A 124 -12.95 6.98 -45.33
C TYR A 124 -13.80 7.14 -44.06
N SER A 125 -13.19 7.09 -42.87
CA SER A 125 -13.91 7.31 -41.59
C SER A 125 -14.37 8.76 -41.46
N PHE A 126 -13.52 9.72 -41.85
CA PHE A 126 -13.87 11.14 -41.93
C PHE A 126 -14.95 11.38 -42.99
N GLY A 127 -14.89 10.71 -44.13
CA GLY A 127 -15.95 10.75 -45.15
C GLY A 127 -17.29 10.22 -44.65
N ASN A 128 -17.30 9.17 -43.81
CA ASN A 128 -18.53 8.67 -43.17
C ASN A 128 -19.07 9.62 -42.08
N ILE A 129 -18.18 10.24 -41.30
CA ILE A 129 -18.54 11.18 -40.22
C ILE A 129 -18.96 12.56 -40.75
N VAL A 130 -18.46 12.99 -41.91
CA VAL A 130 -18.81 14.29 -42.50
C VAL A 130 -19.84 14.12 -43.63
N GLY A 131 -20.31 12.89 -43.87
CA GLY A 131 -21.33 12.57 -44.87
C GLY A 131 -20.88 12.68 -46.34
N TYR A 132 -19.57 12.82 -46.58
CA TYR A 132 -18.98 12.90 -47.93
C TYR A 132 -18.59 11.53 -48.52
N GLY A 133 -18.80 10.42 -47.79
CA GLY A 133 -18.41 9.06 -48.19
C GLY A 133 -19.44 8.27 -49.00
N VAL A 134 -20.66 8.77 -49.15
CA VAL A 134 -21.66 8.22 -50.07
C VAL A 134 -22.40 9.44 -50.62
N GLY A 135 -22.46 9.59 -51.95
CA GLY A 135 -23.01 10.77 -52.62
C GLY A 135 -24.53 10.98 -52.44
N PHE A 136 -25.03 11.02 -51.20
CA PHE A 136 -26.40 11.35 -50.86
C PHE A 136 -26.39 12.62 -50.00
N HIS A 137 -26.53 13.78 -50.64
CA HIS A 137 -27.01 14.95 -49.92
C HIS A 137 -28.42 14.64 -49.42
N VAL A 138 -28.59 14.58 -48.11
CA VAL A 138 -29.89 14.31 -47.49
C VAL A 138 -30.78 15.54 -47.71
N ARG A 139 -31.54 15.52 -48.82
CA ARG A 139 -32.41 16.63 -49.24
C ARG A 139 -33.68 16.73 -48.39
N THR A 140 -34.10 15.65 -47.74
CA THR A 140 -35.34 15.57 -46.96
C THR A 140 -35.11 15.92 -45.49
N ALA A 141 -36.07 16.64 -44.89
CA ALA A 141 -36.01 17.02 -43.46
C ALA A 141 -35.91 15.80 -42.53
N ALA A 142 -36.63 14.72 -42.86
CA ALA A 142 -36.61 13.47 -42.08
C ALA A 142 -35.23 12.82 -42.05
N GLY A 143 -34.50 12.79 -43.17
CA GLY A 143 -33.16 12.20 -43.19
C GLY A 143 -32.13 13.04 -42.42
N ARG A 144 -32.30 14.37 -42.34
CA ARG A 144 -31.45 15.22 -41.49
C ARG A 144 -31.64 14.89 -40.01
N LEU A 145 -32.87 14.64 -39.57
CA LEU A 145 -33.16 14.23 -38.19
C LEU A 145 -32.52 12.88 -37.85
N VAL A 146 -32.59 11.90 -38.76
CA VAL A 146 -31.95 10.60 -38.58
C VAL A 146 -30.42 10.73 -38.51
N ALA A 147 -29.82 11.55 -39.38
CA ALA A 147 -28.38 11.80 -39.35
C ALA A 147 -27.95 12.45 -38.03
N VAL A 148 -28.68 13.46 -37.54
CA VAL A 148 -28.42 14.09 -36.23
C VAL A 148 -28.51 13.05 -35.10
N GLY A 149 -29.51 12.16 -35.13
CA GLY A 149 -29.65 11.08 -34.17
C GLY A 149 -28.46 10.10 -34.20
N LEU A 150 -27.98 9.72 -35.38
CA LEU A 150 -26.81 8.85 -35.54
C LEU A 150 -25.50 9.52 -35.08
N TYR A 151 -25.34 10.82 -35.34
CA TYR A 151 -24.21 11.59 -34.81
C TYR A 151 -24.24 11.68 -33.28
N MET A 152 -25.41 11.94 -32.71
CA MET A 152 -25.59 11.96 -31.26
C MET A 152 -25.26 10.60 -30.64
N LEU A 153 -25.74 9.51 -31.24
CA LEU A 153 -25.42 8.14 -30.82
C LEU A 153 -23.91 7.87 -30.88
N SER A 154 -23.26 8.27 -31.97
CA SER A 154 -21.80 8.13 -32.12
C SER A 154 -21.03 8.90 -31.04
N LEU A 155 -21.46 10.12 -30.70
CA LEU A 155 -20.83 10.92 -29.63
C LEU A 155 -20.99 10.26 -28.26
N ILE A 156 -22.19 9.73 -27.96
CA ILE A 156 -22.45 9.02 -26.69
C ILE A 156 -21.57 7.77 -26.56
N LEU A 157 -21.38 7.03 -27.65
CA LEU A 157 -20.51 5.83 -27.65
C LEU A 157 -19.04 6.18 -27.41
N VAL A 158 -18.52 7.22 -28.07
CA VAL A 158 -17.12 7.68 -27.86
C VAL A 158 -16.93 8.22 -26.44
N ALA A 159 -17.89 8.99 -25.94
CA ALA A 159 -17.86 9.50 -24.57
C ALA A 159 -17.89 8.36 -23.55
N SER A 160 -18.76 7.36 -23.73
CA SER A 160 -18.86 6.20 -22.84
C SER A 160 -17.58 5.34 -22.86
N TYR A 161 -16.99 5.15 -24.03
CA TYR A 161 -15.71 4.45 -24.15
C TYR A 161 -14.58 5.20 -23.43
N THR A 162 -14.50 6.52 -23.62
CA THR A 162 -13.51 7.38 -22.96
C THR A 162 -13.70 7.38 -21.44
N ALA A 163 -14.95 7.40 -20.96
CA ALA A 163 -15.29 7.34 -19.54
C ALA A 163 -14.91 5.99 -18.90
N ASN A 164 -15.20 4.87 -19.58
CA ASN A 164 -14.85 3.54 -19.10
C ASN A 164 -13.32 3.37 -19.02
N LEU A 165 -12.59 3.82 -20.05
CA LEU A 165 -11.13 3.82 -20.04
C LEU A 165 -10.56 4.67 -18.89
N ALA A 166 -11.10 5.87 -18.67
CA ALA A 166 -10.69 6.74 -17.57
C ALA A 166 -10.98 6.12 -16.19
N SER A 167 -12.10 5.41 -16.05
CA SER A 167 -12.45 4.66 -14.83
C SER A 167 -11.43 3.56 -14.57
N ASP A 168 -11.09 2.75 -15.57
CA ASP A 168 -10.11 1.66 -15.44
C ASP A 168 -8.71 2.16 -15.08
N LEU A 169 -8.31 3.32 -15.60
CA LEU A 169 -7.05 3.99 -15.25
C LEU A 169 -7.02 4.47 -13.80
N THR A 170 -8.17 4.92 -13.28
CA THR A 170 -8.32 5.32 -11.88
C THR A 170 -8.27 4.11 -10.95
N ILE A 171 -8.97 3.02 -11.29
CA ILE A 171 -9.04 1.80 -10.47
C ILE A 171 -7.67 1.13 -10.36
N SER A 172 -6.86 1.13 -11.42
CA SER A 172 -5.54 0.49 -11.38
C SER A 172 -4.53 1.22 -10.49
N LYS A 173 -4.76 2.50 -10.16
CA LYS A 173 -3.98 3.23 -9.16
C LYS A 173 -4.46 3.02 -7.73
N SER A 174 -5.61 2.39 -7.52
CA SER A 174 -6.26 2.20 -6.22
C SER A 174 -6.59 0.71 -5.99
N LYS A 175 -5.59 -0.15 -6.09
CA LYS A 175 -5.68 -1.54 -5.62
C LYS A 175 -4.76 -1.73 -4.43
N ASP A 176 -5.13 -1.16 -3.30
CA ASP A 176 -4.58 -1.62 -2.03
C ASP A 176 -5.21 -2.98 -1.71
N ILE A 177 -4.39 -4.00 -1.47
CA ILE A 177 -4.85 -5.37 -1.19
C ILE A 177 -5.66 -5.41 0.12
N ILE A 178 -5.33 -4.53 1.07
CA ILE A 178 -5.95 -4.44 2.39
C ILE A 178 -6.22 -2.97 2.69
N SER A 179 -7.48 -2.63 2.95
CA SER A 179 -7.92 -1.26 3.26
C SER A 179 -8.23 -1.06 4.74
N SER A 180 -8.63 -2.12 5.44
CA SER A 180 -9.02 -2.09 6.85
C SER A 180 -8.60 -3.36 7.57
N ILE A 181 -8.50 -3.29 8.90
CA ILE A 181 -8.36 -4.47 9.76
C ILE A 181 -9.53 -5.45 9.59
N GLU A 182 -10.70 -4.96 9.21
CA GLU A 182 -11.88 -5.79 8.92
C GLU A 182 -11.63 -6.74 7.76
N ASP A 183 -10.82 -6.35 6.77
CA ASP A 183 -10.44 -7.22 5.66
C ASP A 183 -9.68 -8.47 6.15
N ILE A 184 -8.90 -8.31 7.21
CA ILE A 184 -8.18 -9.39 7.87
C ILE A 184 -9.15 -10.26 8.66
N LYS A 185 -10.06 -9.66 9.44
CA LYS A 185 -11.08 -10.40 10.22
C LYS A 185 -12.01 -11.23 9.32
N ASN A 186 -12.38 -10.68 8.17
CA ASN A 186 -13.23 -11.33 7.17
C ASN A 186 -12.50 -12.39 6.33
N GLY A 187 -11.22 -12.64 6.59
CA GLY A 187 -10.45 -13.70 5.94
C GLY A 187 -10.07 -13.42 4.49
N LYS A 188 -9.99 -12.14 4.06
CA LYS A 188 -9.48 -11.81 2.70
C LYS A 188 -8.04 -12.28 2.48
N ILE A 189 -7.28 -12.47 3.55
CA ILE A 189 -5.92 -12.99 3.53
C ILE A 189 -5.81 -14.28 4.34
N SER A 190 -5.03 -15.22 3.83
CA SER A 190 -4.71 -16.43 4.57
C SER A 190 -3.82 -16.09 5.76
N PHE A 191 -4.08 -16.73 6.90
CA PHE A 191 -3.34 -16.60 8.15
C PHE A 191 -1.81 -16.78 8.00
N ASN A 192 -1.37 -17.61 7.06
CA ASN A 192 0.05 -17.83 6.80
C ASN A 192 0.78 -16.62 6.16
N ARG A 193 0.02 -15.59 5.74
CA ARG A 193 0.57 -14.34 5.18
C ARG A 193 0.59 -13.18 6.17
N ILE A 194 0.21 -13.42 7.42
CA ILE A 194 0.18 -12.41 8.48
C ILE A 194 1.34 -12.69 9.43
N GLY A 195 2.31 -11.78 9.53
CA GLY A 195 3.39 -11.86 10.50
C GLY A 195 3.09 -11.05 11.75
N VAL A 196 3.20 -11.64 12.94
CA VAL A 196 3.03 -10.95 14.23
C VAL A 196 4.22 -11.23 15.14
N PHE A 197 4.73 -10.19 15.81
CA PHE A 197 5.84 -10.31 16.77
C PHE A 197 5.38 -10.95 18.08
N ILE A 198 6.00 -12.07 18.44
CA ILE A 198 5.69 -12.80 19.66
C ILE A 198 6.20 -12.07 20.91
N GLY A 199 5.48 -12.19 22.03
CA GLY A 199 5.81 -11.55 23.31
C GLY A 199 5.63 -10.04 23.33
N THR A 200 4.90 -9.48 22.35
CA THR A 200 4.64 -8.04 22.22
C THR A 200 3.16 -7.73 22.43
N ALA A 201 2.86 -6.47 22.73
CA ALA A 201 1.46 -6.04 22.88
C ALA A 201 0.64 -6.19 21.58
N SER A 202 1.31 -6.24 20.42
CA SER A 202 0.66 -6.49 19.13
C SER A 202 0.12 -7.93 19.02
N GLU A 203 0.80 -8.91 19.63
CA GLU A 203 0.31 -10.29 19.72
C GLU A 203 -0.93 -10.37 20.63
N ASP A 204 -0.87 -9.75 21.80
CA ASP A 204 -2.01 -9.71 22.74
C ASP A 204 -3.26 -9.09 22.08
N TYR A 205 -3.07 -8.00 21.31
CA TYR A 205 -4.14 -7.38 20.54
C TYR A 205 -4.67 -8.30 19.44
N TYR A 206 -3.78 -8.93 18.66
CA TYR A 206 -4.17 -9.82 17.57
C TYR A 206 -5.02 -11.00 18.07
N LEU A 207 -4.58 -11.64 19.14
CA LEU A 207 -5.29 -12.77 19.75
C LEU A 207 -6.65 -12.35 20.28
N ARG A 208 -6.73 -11.20 20.95
CA ARG A 208 -7.98 -10.69 21.53
C ARG A 208 -9.00 -10.25 20.48
N GLU A 209 -8.57 -9.51 19.47
CA GLU A 209 -9.48 -8.80 18.57
C GLU A 209 -9.68 -9.48 17.20
N ILE A 210 -8.69 -10.20 16.70
CA ILE A 210 -8.68 -10.68 15.31
C ILE A 210 -8.92 -12.19 15.26
N SER A 211 -8.18 -12.96 16.05
CA SER A 211 -8.21 -14.42 15.93
C SER A 211 -8.95 -15.15 17.05
N SER A 212 -9.54 -14.43 18.02
CA SER A 212 -10.28 -15.02 19.16
C SER A 212 -9.49 -16.15 19.83
N ASP A 213 -8.27 -15.81 20.28
CA ASP A 213 -7.27 -16.69 20.91
C ASP A 213 -6.67 -17.79 20.03
N ASN A 214 -7.04 -17.89 18.74
CA ASN A 214 -6.41 -18.81 17.81
C ASN A 214 -5.05 -18.27 17.32
N LYS A 215 -3.97 -19.03 17.47
CA LYS A 215 -2.62 -18.66 16.98
C LYS A 215 -2.45 -18.89 15.49
N SER A 216 -3.32 -18.28 14.69
CA SER A 216 -3.30 -18.37 13.23
C SER A 216 -2.53 -17.19 12.61
N TYR A 217 -1.23 -17.13 12.84
CA TYR A 217 -0.31 -16.16 12.23
C TYR A 217 1.10 -16.76 12.12
N TYR A 218 1.94 -16.15 11.29
CA TYR A 218 3.36 -16.46 11.21
C TYR A 218 4.12 -15.77 12.35
N PRO A 219 4.78 -16.51 13.27
CA PRO A 219 5.43 -15.93 14.43
C PRO A 219 6.77 -15.28 14.07
N LEU A 220 6.86 -13.97 14.22
CA LEU A 220 8.08 -13.20 13.99
C LEU A 220 8.89 -13.09 15.28
N LYS A 221 10.11 -13.64 15.28
CA LYS A 221 11.06 -13.58 16.42
C LYS A 221 12.13 -12.51 16.24
N THR A 222 12.52 -12.24 14.99
CA THR A 222 13.65 -11.37 14.66
C THR A 222 13.21 -10.36 13.60
N ARG A 223 13.76 -9.14 13.66
CA ARG A 223 13.56 -8.10 12.63
C ARG A 223 13.90 -8.59 11.22
N GLN A 224 14.90 -9.45 11.08
CA GLN A 224 15.30 -10.00 9.79
C GLN A 224 14.23 -10.92 9.18
N GLY A 225 13.46 -11.62 10.03
CA GLY A 225 12.33 -12.42 9.62
C GLY A 225 11.18 -11.63 8.98
N LEU A 226 11.14 -10.29 9.11
CA LEU A 226 10.19 -9.45 8.37
C LEU A 226 10.53 -9.32 6.87
N TYR A 227 11.81 -9.40 6.52
CA TYR A 227 12.27 -9.23 5.14
C TYR A 227 12.30 -10.55 4.37
N ASP A 228 12.52 -11.65 5.10
CA ASP A 228 12.63 -13.00 4.55
C ASP A 228 11.26 -13.68 4.36
N SER A 229 10.19 -13.16 4.98
CA SER A 229 8.78 -13.60 4.84
C SER A 229 8.04 -12.87 3.72
#